data_AF-A0A2T1EDK7-F1
#
_entry.id   AF-A0A2T1EDK7-F1
#
_cell.length_a   1.000
_cell.length_b   1.000
_cell.length_c   1.000
_cell.angle_alpha   90.00
_cell.angle_beta   90.00
_cell.angle_gamma   90.00
#
_symmetry.space_group_name_H-M   'P 1'
#
loop_
_entity.id
_entity.type
_entity.pdbx_description
1 polymer ?
#
loop_
_entity_poly.entity_id
_entity_poly.type
_entity_poly.pdbx_seq_one_letter_code
_entity_poly.pdbx_strand_id
1 'polypeptide(L)'
;MKILDSLQQLPNGTELIRWHLLDDNYQLVKPVEGFLRFKQRGGSAIGTIKTYAEKLKAFWNFLELKQLGWQDFQVQHMAEFGYWDLTGGLLLGS
;
A
#
# COMPACT_ATOMS: atom_id res chain seq x y z
N MET A 1 -0.61 10.07 -1.91
CA MET A 1 -1.36 8.80 -1.71
C MET A 1 -2.33 8.79 -0.49
N LYS A 2 -3.51 8.15 -0.62
CA LYS A 2 -4.53 8.01 0.45
C LYS A 2 -5.05 6.57 0.57
N ILE A 3 -5.33 6.10 1.80
CA ILE A 3 -6.06 4.85 2.04
C ILE A 3 -7.55 5.15 2.17
N LEU A 4 -8.37 4.36 1.48
CA LEU A 4 -9.82 4.33 1.61
C LEU A 4 -10.24 2.92 2.01
N ASP A 5 -11.08 2.78 3.04
CA ASP A 5 -11.76 1.52 3.30
C ASP A 5 -13.17 1.51 2.69
N SER A 6 -13.64 0.30 2.39
CA SER A 6 -15.00 0.07 1.89
C SER A 6 -15.56 -1.23 2.43
N LEU A 7 -16.88 -1.31 2.53
CA LEU A 7 -17.59 -2.56 2.82
C LEU A 7 -18.01 -3.19 1.50
N GLN A 8 -17.68 -4.45 1.31
CA GLN A 8 -18.16 -5.27 0.21
C GLN A 8 -19.05 -6.38 0.75
N GLN A 9 -20.29 -6.43 0.25
CA GLN A 9 -21.17 -7.55 0.49
C GLN A 9 -20.85 -8.71 -0.47
N LEU A 10 -20.69 -9.92 0.07
CA LEU A 10 -20.53 -11.14 -0.68
C LEU A 10 -21.89 -11.78 -1.01
N PRO A 11 -21.97 -12.67 -2.02
CA PRO A 11 -23.23 -13.34 -2.40
C PRO A 11 -23.89 -14.14 -1.27
N ASN A 12 -23.11 -14.59 -0.29
CA ASN A 12 -23.60 -15.31 0.90
C ASN A 12 -24.08 -14.38 2.03
N GLY A 13 -24.17 -13.07 1.79
CA GLY A 13 -24.60 -12.07 2.77
C GLY A 13 -23.50 -11.64 3.76
N THR A 14 -22.29 -12.21 3.68
CA THR A 14 -21.16 -11.79 4.52
C THR A 14 -20.62 -10.44 4.05
N GLU A 15 -20.35 -9.53 4.99
CA GLU A 15 -19.68 -8.27 4.70
C GLU A 15 -18.16 -8.41 4.91
N LEU A 16 -17.40 -7.83 3.99
CA LEU A 16 -15.94 -7.76 4.06
C LEU A 16 -15.48 -6.32 4.00
N ILE A 17 -14.61 -5.93 4.93
CA ILE A 17 -13.86 -4.68 4.80
C ILE A 17 -12.76 -4.87 3.75
N ARG A 18 -12.64 -3.90 2.85
CA ARG A 18 -11.55 -3.77 1.88
C ARG A 18 -10.78 -2.49 2.15
N TRP A 19 -9.50 -2.52 1.83
CA TRP A 19 -8.64 -1.33 1.82
C TRP A 19 -8.18 -1.09 0.40
N HIS A 20 -8.20 0.18 0.02
CA HIS A 20 -7.82 0.67 -1.28
C HIS A 20 -6.74 1.73 -1.13
N LEU A 21 -5.72 1.65 -1.97
CA LEU A 21 -4.71 2.71 -2.08
C LEU A 21 -5.04 3.58 -3.29
N LEU A 22 -5.24 4.86 -3.05
CA LEU A 22 -5.50 5.87 -4.05
C LEU A 22 -4.26 6.74 -4.25
N ASP A 23 -3.93 7.00 -5.52
CA ASP A 23 -2.96 8.03 -5.90
C ASP A 23 -3.55 9.44 -5.72
N ASP A 24 -2.75 10.45 -6.03
CA ASP A 24 -3.14 11.86 -5.87
C ASP A 24 -4.24 12.30 -6.86
N ASN A 25 -4.49 11.51 -7.91
CA ASN A 25 -5.61 11.71 -8.84
C ASN A 25 -6.86 10.90 -8.41
N TYR A 26 -6.88 10.35 -7.19
CA TYR A 26 -7.94 9.48 -6.68
C TYR A 26 -8.14 8.20 -7.50
N GLN A 27 -7.12 7.75 -8.23
CA GLN A 27 -7.16 6.48 -8.97
C GLN A 27 -6.59 5.35 -8.11
N LEU A 28 -7.14 4.15 -8.27
CA LEU A 28 -6.67 2.97 -7.58
C LEU A 28 -5.25 2.59 -8.06
N VAL A 29 -4.34 2.41 -7.10
CA VAL A 29 -3.01 1.84 -7.35
C VAL A 29 -3.16 0.34 -7.62
N LYS A 30 -3.36 -0.01 -8.89
CA LYS A 30 -3.75 -1.37 -9.33
C LYS A 30 -2.88 -2.51 -8.76
N PRO A 31 -1.53 -2.39 -8.65
CA PRO A 31 -0.73 -3.45 -8.06
C PRO A 31 -1.08 -3.71 -6.58
N VAL A 32 -1.37 -2.65 -5.81
CA VAL A 32 -1.79 -2.77 -4.40
C VAL A 32 -3.15 -3.42 -4.29
N GLU A 33 -4.11 -3.02 -5.12
CA GLU A 33 -5.42 -3.67 -5.19
C GLU A 33 -5.32 -5.17 -5.47
N GLY A 34 -4.45 -5.56 -6.41
CA GLY A 34 -4.19 -6.96 -6.72
C GLY A 34 -3.66 -7.73 -5.51
N PHE A 35 -2.64 -7.18 -4.85
CA PHE A 35 -1.97 -7.80 -3.71
C PHE A 35 -2.90 -7.94 -2.49
N LEU A 36 -3.62 -6.88 -2.09
CA LEU A 36 -4.51 -6.91 -0.94
C LEU A 36 -5.66 -7.91 -1.16
N ARG A 37 -6.24 -7.95 -2.37
CA ARG A 37 -7.24 -8.96 -2.73
C ARG A 37 -6.69 -10.38 -2.68
N PHE A 38 -5.45 -10.59 -3.13
CA PHE A 38 -4.78 -11.87 -3.02
C PHE A 38 -4.62 -12.30 -1.55
N LYS A 39 -4.11 -11.42 -0.69
CA LYS A 39 -3.95 -11.70 0.76
C LYS A 39 -5.28 -12.00 1.45
N GLN A 40 -6.32 -11.24 1.13
CA GLN A 40 -7.65 -11.46 1.71
C GLN A 40 -8.24 -12.80 1.28
N ARG A 41 -8.13 -13.18 0.00
CA ARG A 41 -8.57 -14.51 -0.47
C ARG A 41 -7.74 -15.65 0.13
N GLY A 42 -6.48 -15.40 0.44
CA GLY A 42 -5.62 -16.36 1.15
C GLY A 42 -5.91 -16.49 2.65
N GLY A 43 -6.98 -15.86 3.17
CA GLY A 43 -7.37 -15.98 4.57
C GLY A 43 -6.52 -15.17 5.55
N SER A 44 -5.78 -14.16 5.07
CA SER A 44 -5.04 -13.27 5.97
C SER A 44 -5.99 -12.56 6.93
N ALA A 45 -5.59 -12.44 8.19
CA ALA A 45 -6.38 -11.74 9.20
C ALA A 45 -6.59 -10.26 8.82
N ILE A 46 -7.73 -9.71 9.24
CA ILE A 46 -8.16 -8.36 8.88
C ILE A 46 -7.16 -7.27 9.29
N GLY A 47 -6.60 -7.38 10.50
CA GLY A 47 -5.56 -6.48 11.00
C GLY A 47 -4.27 -6.56 10.17
N THR A 48 -3.92 -7.75 9.67
CA THR A 48 -2.76 -7.95 8.81
C THR A 48 -2.95 -7.29 7.44
N ILE A 49 -4.14 -7.38 6.86
CA ILE A 49 -4.47 -6.71 5.58
C ILE A 49 -4.38 -5.19 5.75
N LYS A 50 -4.93 -4.64 6.85
CA LYS A 50 -4.80 -3.23 7.18
C LYS A 50 -3.34 -2.80 7.31
N THR A 51 -2.52 -3.56 8.03
CA THR A 51 -1.08 -3.30 8.16
C THR A 51 -0.37 -3.32 6.81
N TYR A 52 -0.70 -4.27 5.93
CA TYR A 52 -0.16 -4.29 4.57
C TYR A 52 -0.56 -3.04 3.78
N ALA A 53 -1.81 -2.59 3.88
CA ALA A 53 -2.27 -1.39 3.19
C ALA A 53 -1.47 -0.15 3.63
N GLU A 54 -1.26 0.05 4.93
CA GLU A 54 -0.46 1.16 5.46
C GLU A 54 1.02 1.06 5.06
N LYS A 55 1.63 -0.13 5.12
CA LYS A 55 3.02 -0.32 4.70
C LYS A 55 3.21 -0.12 3.20
N LEU A 56 2.24 -0.54 2.39
CA LEU A 56 2.25 -0.26 0.96
C LEU A 56 2.10 1.23 0.68
N LYS A 57 1.21 1.95 1.39
CA LYS A 57 1.11 3.41 1.29
C LYS A 57 2.46 4.09 1.53
N ALA A 58 3.17 3.71 2.60
CA ALA A 58 4.50 4.25 2.91
C ALA A 58 5.50 3.98 1.77
N PHE A 59 5.53 2.75 1.26
CA PHE A 59 6.37 2.38 0.12
C PHE A 59 6.06 3.21 -1.14
N TRP A 60 4.79 3.39 -1.48
CA TRP A 60 4.40 4.18 -2.66
C TRP A 60 4.71 5.67 -2.50
N ASN A 61 4.54 6.24 -1.31
CA ASN A 61 4.99 7.61 -1.03
C ASN A 61 6.50 7.75 -1.21
N PHE A 62 7.29 6.76 -0.78
CA PHE A 62 8.74 6.76 -1.00
C PHE A 62 9.08 6.73 -2.50
N LEU A 63 8.39 5.91 -3.29
CA LEU A 63 8.57 5.85 -4.74
C LEU A 63 8.26 7.20 -5.41
N GLU A 64 7.17 7.87 -5.01
CA GLU A 64 6.83 9.22 -5.50
C GLU A 64 7.92 10.24 -5.18
N LEU A 65 8.42 10.26 -3.94
CA LEU A 65 9.53 11.14 -3.53
C LEU A 65 10.80 10.91 -4.35
N LYS A 66 11.06 9.66 -4.73
CA LYS A 66 12.21 9.28 -5.57
C LYS A 66 11.95 9.43 -7.07
N GLN A 67 10.73 9.80 -7.48
CA GLN A 67 10.29 9.80 -8.88
C GLN A 67 10.58 8.45 -9.57
N LEU A 68 10.37 7.35 -8.83
CA LEU A 68 10.76 6.01 -9.23
C LEU A 68 9.53 5.14 -9.51
N GLY A 69 9.52 4.43 -10.65
CA GLY A 69 8.53 3.41 -10.93
C GLY A 69 8.73 2.18 -10.03
N TRP A 70 7.65 1.57 -9.54
CA TRP A 70 7.76 0.37 -8.67
C TRP A 70 8.45 -0.82 -9.36
N GLN A 71 8.43 -0.86 -10.70
CA GLN A 71 9.13 -1.88 -11.51
C GLN A 71 10.63 -1.60 -11.63
N ASP A 72 11.05 -0.36 -11.42
CA ASP A 72 12.44 0.09 -11.44
C ASP A 72 13.06 0.05 -10.03
N PHE A 73 12.30 -0.40 -9.03
CA PHE A 73 12.79 -0.58 -7.67
C PHE A 73 13.83 -1.71 -7.61
N GLN A 74 14.96 -1.45 -6.95
CA GLN A 74 16.13 -2.32 -6.89
C GLN A 74 16.61 -2.44 -5.45
N VAL A 75 17.48 -3.43 -5.19
CA VAL A 75 18.00 -3.72 -3.84
C VAL A 75 18.65 -2.51 -3.18
N GLN A 76 19.32 -1.64 -3.94
CA GLN A 76 19.93 -0.40 -3.41
C GLN A 76 18.88 0.56 -2.83
N HIS A 77 17.71 0.67 -3.46
CA HIS A 77 16.60 1.51 -3.00
C HIS A 77 15.96 0.94 -1.72
N MET A 78 16.18 -0.34 -1.40
CA MET A 78 15.64 -0.99 -0.21
C MET A 78 16.26 -0.48 1.09
N ALA A 79 17.57 -0.24 1.09
CA ALA A 79 18.26 0.35 2.24
C ALA A 79 17.77 1.78 2.49
N GLU A 80 17.61 2.57 1.43
CA GLU A 80 17.08 3.93 1.49
C GLU A 80 15.64 3.96 2.00
N PHE A 81 14.77 3.08 1.48
CA PHE A 81 13.40 2.94 1.95
C PHE A 81 13.34 2.58 3.43
N GLY A 82 14.15 1.60 3.88
CA GLY A 82 14.19 1.20 5.29
C GLY A 82 14.59 2.35 6.21
N TYR A 83 15.62 3.11 5.82
CA TYR A 83 16.04 4.29 6.58
C TYR A 83 14.96 5.39 6.61
N TRP A 84 14.31 5.64 5.47
CA TRP A 84 13.23 6.63 5.36
C TRP A 84 11.99 6.23 6.19
N ASP A 85 11.57 4.95 6.18
CA ASP A 85 10.42 4.45 6.97
C ASP A 85 10.71 4.55 8.48
N LEU A 86 11.94 4.23 8.91
CA LEU A 86 12.36 4.32 10.31
C LEU A 86 12.40 5.76 10.84
N THR A 87 12.72 6.73 9.99
CA THR A 87 12.79 8.15 10.36
C THR A 87 11.44 8.86 10.26
N GLY A 88 10.35 8.13 9.99
CA GLY A 88 9.02 8.73 9.84
C GLY A 88 8.90 9.63 8.62
N GLY A 89 9.70 9.38 7.58
CA GLY A 89 9.71 10.13 6.33
C GLY A 89 10.42 11.49 6.38
N LEU A 90 11.25 11.74 7.40
CA LEU A 90 11.85 13.05 7.66
C LEU A 90 13.03 13.44 6.75
N LEU A 91 13.56 12.55 5.90
CA LEU A 91 14.84 12.82 5.22
C LEU A 91 14.83 12.43 3.73
N LEU A 92 14.30 13.31 2.88
CA LEU A 92 14.71 13.50 1.48
C LEU A 92 14.39 14.96 1.04
N GLY A 93 14.74 15.92 1.89
CA GLY A 93 14.73 17.35 1.57
C GLY A 93 16.13 17.91 1.73
N SER A 94 16.99 17.67 0.75
CA SER A 94 18.30 18.32 0.60
C SER A 94 18.71 18.28 -0.87
#